data_AF-A0A9J6DPK8-F1
#
_entry.id   AF-A0A9J6DPK8-F1
#
_cell.length_a   1.000
_cell.length_b   1.000
_cell.length_c   1.000
_cell.angle_alpha   90.00
_cell.angle_beta   90.00
_cell.angle_gamma   90.00
#
_symmetry.space_group_name_H-M   'P 1'
#
loop_
_entity.id
_entity.type
_entity.pdbx_description
1 polymer ?
#
loop_
_entity_poly.entity_id
_entity_poly.type
_entity_poly.pdbx_seq_one_letter_code
_entity_poly.pdbx_strand_id
1 'polypeptide(L)'
;MAWDGATPTTVANCFGKCGFFGSPEEVPPEPEDPTIEDWEQLNVECTSDDFCTADDNLATCGARTVKGIVEATCGAADSSDDGNDINVGDGEGPPPAAETLHALDVLRRAVAADEVSDDKCRRFYAFEQSLLGDLAKKKRQKDIRHFFIKK
;
A
#
# COMPACT_ATOMS: atom_id res chain seq x y z
N MET A 1 12.03 -11.53 -25.85
CA MET A 1 11.74 -10.83 -24.57
C MET A 1 10.28 -11.04 -24.22
N ALA A 2 9.87 -10.90 -22.95
CA ALA A 2 8.48 -11.09 -22.53
C ALA A 2 7.49 -10.09 -23.18
N TRP A 3 8.00 -8.96 -23.66
CA TRP A 3 7.23 -7.90 -24.31
C TRP A 3 6.84 -8.19 -25.77
N ASP A 4 7.56 -9.08 -26.45
CA ASP A 4 7.33 -9.36 -27.88
C ASP A 4 5.99 -10.10 -28.13
N GLY A 5 5.41 -10.71 -27.08
CA GLY A 5 4.14 -11.43 -27.15
C GLY A 5 2.94 -10.62 -26.66
N ALA A 6 3.14 -9.39 -26.19
CA ALA A 6 2.05 -8.57 -25.67
C ALA A 6 1.21 -8.02 -26.83
N THR A 7 -0.02 -8.53 -26.97
CA THR A 7 -0.98 -7.99 -27.93
C THR A 7 -1.76 -6.81 -27.33
N PRO A 8 -2.29 -5.89 -28.14
CA PRO A 8 -3.18 -4.83 -27.67
C PRO A 8 -4.35 -5.38 -26.84
N THR A 9 -4.86 -6.56 -27.18
CA THR A 9 -5.89 -7.28 -26.43
C THR A 9 -5.42 -7.71 -25.04
N THR A 10 -4.17 -8.15 -24.92
CA THR A 10 -3.58 -8.51 -23.63
C THR A 10 -3.50 -7.29 -22.72
N VAL A 11 -3.06 -6.15 -23.28
CA VAL A 11 -3.02 -4.87 -22.57
C VAL A 11 -4.42 -4.44 -22.13
N ALA A 12 -5.39 -4.43 -23.05
CA ALA A 12 -6.78 -4.08 -22.75
C ALA A 12 -7.40 -4.96 -21.65
N ASN A 13 -7.13 -6.27 -21.67
CA ASN A 13 -7.61 -7.19 -20.65
C ASN A 13 -7.00 -6.93 -19.26
N CYS A 14 -5.74 -6.49 -19.19
CA CYS A 14 -5.11 -6.09 -17.94
C CYS A 14 -5.80 -4.86 -17.35
N PHE A 15 -6.05 -3.82 -18.16
CA PHE A 15 -6.76 -2.62 -17.73
C PHE A 15 -8.21 -2.93 -17.31
N GLY A 16 -8.93 -3.74 -18.08
CA GLY A 16 -10.30 -4.14 -17.75
C GLY A 16 -10.40 -4.92 -16.44
N LYS A 17 -9.46 -5.84 -16.16
CA LYS A 17 -9.41 -6.58 -14.88
C LYS A 17 -9.06 -5.69 -13.69
N CYS A 18 -8.35 -4.59 -13.92
CA CYS A 18 -8.03 -3.58 -12.90
C CYS A 18 -9.16 -2.55 -12.71
N GLY A 19 -10.31 -2.71 -13.38
CA GLY A 19 -11.46 -1.82 -13.24
C GLY A 19 -11.39 -0.56 -14.09
N PHE A 20 -10.42 -0.46 -15.00
CA PHE A 20 -10.38 0.60 -16.01
C PHE A 20 -11.25 0.17 -17.19
N PHE A 21 -12.50 0.63 -17.19
CA PHE A 21 -13.40 0.50 -18.32
C PHE A 21 -13.35 1.79 -19.12
N GLY A 22 -12.64 1.77 -20.23
CA GLY A 22 -12.63 2.91 -21.15
C GLY A 22 -14.01 3.09 -21.77
N SER A 23 -14.66 4.22 -21.50
CA SER A 23 -15.63 4.79 -22.44
C SER A 23 -14.88 5.14 -23.73
N PRO A 24 -15.47 4.99 -24.92
CA PRO A 24 -14.93 5.61 -26.14
C PRO A 24 -15.16 7.13 -26.05
N GLU A 25 -14.51 7.76 -25.09
CA GLU A 25 -14.31 9.20 -25.04
C GLU A 25 -13.15 9.49 -25.98
N GLU A 26 -13.36 10.46 -26.87
CA GLU A 26 -12.38 10.95 -27.83
C GLU A 26 -11.00 10.97 -27.19
N VAL A 27 -10.06 10.19 -27.74
CA VAL A 27 -8.64 10.31 -27.44
C VAL A 27 -8.31 11.79 -27.66
N PRO A 28 -8.01 12.57 -26.61
CA PRO A 28 -7.55 13.93 -26.80
C PRO A 28 -6.36 13.84 -27.76
N PRO A 29 -6.25 14.73 -28.75
CA PRO A 29 -5.08 14.74 -29.63
C PRO A 29 -3.85 14.62 -28.74
N GLU A 30 -2.96 13.69 -29.08
CA GLU A 30 -1.68 13.56 -28.37
C GLU A 30 -1.15 14.98 -28.19
N PRO A 31 -0.84 15.41 -26.94
CA PRO A 31 -0.24 16.72 -26.77
C PRO A 31 0.94 16.74 -27.73
N GLU A 32 0.97 17.75 -28.61
CA GLU A 32 2.10 17.95 -29.52
C GLU A 32 3.35 17.71 -28.69
N ASP A 33 4.15 16.73 -29.11
CA ASP A 33 5.38 16.33 -28.43
C ASP A 33 6.02 17.62 -27.95
N PRO A 34 6.15 17.85 -26.63
CA PRO A 34 6.70 19.10 -26.15
C PRO A 34 8.13 19.09 -26.65
N THR A 35 8.32 19.64 -27.85
CA THR A 35 9.58 20.16 -28.31
C THR A 35 9.86 21.21 -27.27
N ILE A 36 10.59 20.79 -26.23
CA ILE A 36 11.26 21.69 -25.33
C ILE A 36 12.23 22.42 -26.25
N GLU A 37 11.71 23.46 -26.88
CA GLU A 37 12.50 24.54 -27.43
C GLU A 37 13.37 24.97 -26.26
N ASP A 38 14.67 25.11 -26.50
CA ASP A 38 15.62 25.62 -25.51
C ASP A 38 16.21 24.62 -24.51
N TRP A 39 16.36 23.34 -24.88
CA TRP A 39 17.31 22.44 -24.20
C TRP A 39 18.71 23.07 -24.05
N GLU A 40 19.13 23.90 -25.00
CA GLU A 40 20.41 24.62 -24.97
C GLU A 40 20.41 25.86 -24.05
N GLN A 41 19.24 26.34 -23.58
CA GLN A 41 19.16 27.45 -22.61
C GLN A 41 19.11 26.97 -21.16
N LEU A 42 19.01 25.66 -20.93
CA LEU A 42 19.29 25.07 -19.63
C LEU A 42 20.79 25.26 -19.33
N ASN A 43 21.12 26.45 -18.82
CA ASN A 43 22.46 26.82 -18.36
C ASN A 43 22.75 26.11 -17.03
N VAL A 44 22.72 24.78 -17.06
CA VAL A 44 23.00 23.92 -15.92
C VAL A 44 24.50 23.66 -15.93
N GLU A 45 25.18 24.08 -14.87
CA GLU A 45 26.60 23.79 -14.63
C GLU A 45 26.78 22.32 -14.20
N CYS A 46 26.20 21.39 -14.94
CA CYS A 46 26.37 19.96 -14.73
C CYS A 46 26.85 19.30 -16.02
N THR A 47 27.80 18.40 -15.86
CA THR A 47 28.25 17.50 -16.90
C THR A 47 27.36 16.26 -16.94
N SER A 48 27.38 15.51 -18.04
CA SER A 48 26.74 14.19 -18.11
C SER A 48 27.22 13.26 -16.99
N ASP A 49 28.50 13.40 -16.61
CA ASP A 49 29.14 12.57 -15.61
C ASP A 49 28.51 12.79 -14.23
N ASP A 50 28.10 14.02 -13.90
CA ASP A 50 27.44 14.33 -12.62
C ASP A 50 26.13 13.56 -12.42
N PHE A 51 25.42 13.24 -13.51
CA PHE A 51 24.23 12.38 -13.47
C PHE A 51 24.59 10.90 -13.33
N CYS A 52 25.65 10.46 -14.02
CA CYS A 52 26.10 9.07 -13.95
C CYS A 52 26.72 8.72 -12.59
N THR A 53 27.32 9.69 -11.90
CA THR A 53 27.99 9.50 -10.61
C THR A 53 27.16 10.03 -9.44
N ALA A 54 25.88 10.36 -9.66
CA ALA A 54 25.03 10.97 -8.64
C ALA A 54 24.88 10.11 -7.37
N ASP A 55 25.01 8.80 -7.50
CA ASP A 55 24.88 7.82 -6.41
C ASP A 55 26.21 7.16 -6.00
N ASP A 56 27.35 7.52 -6.60
CA ASP A 56 28.67 6.92 -6.33
C ASP A 56 29.06 6.98 -4.84
N ASN A 57 28.63 8.02 -4.14
CA ASN A 57 28.89 8.24 -2.72
C ASN A 57 27.66 8.02 -1.83
N LEU A 58 26.57 7.47 -2.38
CA LEU A 58 25.39 7.17 -1.59
C LEU A 58 25.71 6.01 -0.65
N ALA A 59 25.40 6.17 0.63
CA ALA A 59 25.56 5.11 1.60
C ALA A 59 24.66 3.94 1.21
N THR A 60 25.26 2.87 0.67
CA THR A 60 24.55 1.64 0.37
C THR A 60 24.63 0.69 1.56
N CYS A 61 23.60 -0.14 1.71
CA CYS A 61 23.72 -1.32 2.55
C CYS A 61 24.86 -2.17 1.98
N GLY A 62 25.95 -2.36 2.74
CA GLY A 62 27.09 -3.16 2.30
C GLY A 62 26.64 -4.56 1.83
N ALA A 63 27.42 -5.15 0.92
CA ALA A 63 27.08 -6.42 0.28
C ALA A 63 26.71 -7.49 1.33
N ARG A 64 25.46 -7.94 1.31
CA ARG A 64 24.98 -9.02 2.18
C ARG A 64 25.09 -10.35 1.46
N THR A 65 25.54 -11.38 2.17
CA THR A 65 25.48 -12.74 1.66
C THR A 65 24.02 -13.20 1.61
N VAL A 66 23.67 -14.08 0.67
CA VAL A 66 22.32 -14.68 0.61
C VAL A 66 21.95 -15.32 1.94
N LYS A 67 22.91 -15.96 2.61
CA LYS A 67 22.72 -16.51 3.96
C LYS A 67 22.36 -15.42 4.99
N GLY A 68 23.06 -14.29 4.99
CA GLY A 68 22.73 -13.17 5.89
C GLY A 68 21.40 -12.49 5.56
N ILE A 69 20.97 -12.50 4.29
CA ILE A 69 19.63 -12.07 3.90
C ILE A 69 18.59 -13.05 4.45
N VAL A 70 18.77 -14.35 4.24
CA VAL A 70 17.87 -15.39 4.74
C VAL A 70 17.82 -15.42 6.26
N GLU A 71 18.92 -15.22 6.97
CA GLU A 71 18.92 -15.13 8.44
C GLU A 71 18.22 -13.84 8.93
N ALA A 72 18.37 -12.71 8.24
CA ALA A 72 17.61 -11.51 8.58
C ALA A 72 16.11 -11.65 8.27
N THR A 73 15.75 -12.42 7.24
CA THR A 73 14.35 -12.63 6.81
C THR A 73 13.67 -13.81 7.51
N CYS A 74 14.42 -14.83 7.92
CA CYS A 74 13.92 -16.09 8.47
C CYS A 74 14.38 -16.37 9.91
N GLY A 75 15.36 -15.63 10.44
CA GLY A 75 15.89 -15.78 11.80
C GLY A 75 15.04 -15.16 12.91
N ALA A 76 13.79 -14.80 12.62
CA ALA A 76 12.78 -14.45 13.62
C ALA A 76 11.90 -15.66 14.00
N ALA A 77 12.40 -16.89 13.81
CA ALA A 77 11.76 -18.10 14.29
C ALA A 77 12.71 -18.81 15.27
N ASP A 78 12.20 -18.98 16.50
CA ASP A 78 12.70 -19.79 17.62
C ASP A 78 13.84 -19.22 18.48
N SER A 79 13.47 -18.60 19.62
CA SER A 79 13.40 -19.34 20.91
C SER A 79 13.42 -18.40 22.12
N SER A 80 12.24 -18.12 22.70
CA SER A 80 12.04 -18.18 24.16
C SER A 80 10.58 -17.92 24.50
N ASP A 81 9.92 -19.00 24.88
CA ASP A 81 8.72 -19.11 25.69
C ASP A 81 8.82 -18.19 26.95
N ASP A 82 8.18 -17.02 26.89
CA ASP A 82 7.53 -16.42 28.06
C ASP A 82 6.43 -15.44 27.61
N GLY A 83 5.26 -15.57 28.22
CA GLY A 83 4.00 -15.01 27.73
C GLY A 83 3.83 -13.51 27.95
N ASN A 84 4.43 -12.68 27.09
CA ASN A 84 4.07 -11.27 26.97
C ASN A 84 4.30 -10.77 25.54
N ASP A 85 3.30 -10.92 24.68
CA ASP A 85 3.31 -10.46 23.29
C ASP A 85 3.19 -8.93 23.23
N ILE A 86 4.32 -8.25 23.42
CA ILE A 86 4.52 -6.88 22.94
C ILE A 86 5.03 -7.02 21.50
N ASN A 87 4.06 -7.10 20.59
CA ASN A 87 4.28 -7.04 19.15
C ASN A 87 4.82 -5.65 18.77
N VAL A 88 6.16 -5.51 18.67
CA VAL A 88 6.81 -4.39 17.99
C VAL A 88 7.31 -4.90 16.63
N GLY A 89 6.37 -5.32 15.79
CA GLY A 89 6.59 -5.57 14.38
C GLY A 89 6.27 -4.32 13.57
N ASP A 90 7.29 -3.73 12.97
CA ASP A 90 7.18 -2.72 11.91
C ASP A 90 6.47 -3.37 10.70
N GLY A 91 5.15 -3.18 10.64
CA GLY A 91 4.28 -3.76 9.64
C GLY A 91 3.23 -2.73 9.26
N GLU A 92 3.45 -2.04 8.14
CA GLU A 92 2.52 -1.09 7.53
C GLU A 92 1.32 -1.83 6.88
N GLY A 93 0.62 -2.60 7.70
CA GLY A 93 -0.67 -3.22 7.40
C GLY A 93 -1.74 -2.62 8.30
N PRO A 94 -3.02 -2.68 7.91
CA PRO A 94 -4.10 -2.23 8.80
C PRO A 94 -4.05 -3.03 10.11
N PRO A 95 -4.23 -2.39 11.27
CA PRO A 95 -4.10 -3.05 12.56
C PRO A 95 -5.07 -4.23 12.66
N PRO A 96 -4.68 -5.31 13.37
CA PRO A 96 -5.58 -6.41 13.69
C PRO A 96 -6.92 -5.91 14.26
N ALA A 97 -7.99 -6.67 14.01
CA ALA A 97 -9.33 -6.30 14.48
C ALA A 97 -9.38 -6.18 16.01
N ALA A 98 -8.58 -6.96 16.74
CA ALA A 98 -8.51 -6.89 18.20
C ALA A 98 -7.88 -5.57 18.68
N GLU A 99 -6.78 -5.13 18.08
CA GLU A 99 -6.13 -3.85 18.37
C GLU A 99 -7.04 -2.67 18.01
N THR A 100 -7.74 -2.76 16.88
CA THR A 100 -8.72 -1.74 16.46
C THR A 100 -9.86 -1.59 17.47
N LEU A 101 -10.37 -2.71 18.01
CA LEU A 101 -11.41 -2.69 19.04
C LEU A 101 -10.91 -2.15 20.38
N HIS A 102 -9.66 -2.48 20.75
CA HIS A 102 -9.02 -1.94 21.94
C HIS A 102 -8.84 -0.42 21.84
N ALA A 103 -8.38 0.08 20.69
CA ALA A 103 -8.25 1.51 20.44
C ALA A 103 -9.62 2.24 20.51
N LEU A 104 -10.69 1.64 19.97
CA LEU A 104 -12.05 2.18 20.10
C LEU A 104 -12.51 2.25 21.55
N ASP A 105 -12.19 1.26 22.38
CA ASP A 105 -12.54 1.28 23.81
C ASP A 105 -11.83 2.42 24.56
N VAL A 106 -10.55 2.65 24.26
CA VAL A 106 -9.78 3.78 24.82
C VAL A 106 -10.42 5.11 24.41
N LEU A 107 -10.82 5.25 23.14
CA LEU A 107 -11.48 6.46 22.65
C LEU A 107 -12.86 6.68 23.30
N ARG A 108 -13.66 5.62 23.50
CA ARG A 108 -14.93 5.71 24.23
C ARG A 108 -14.74 6.26 25.64
N ARG A 109 -13.73 5.74 26.36
CA ARG A 109 -13.42 6.19 27.72
C ARG A 109 -12.96 7.64 27.77
N ALA A 110 -12.15 8.06 26.80
CA ALA A 110 -11.72 9.46 26.70
C ALA A 110 -12.91 10.40 26.42
N VAL A 111 -13.77 10.05 25.46
CA VAL A 111 -14.96 10.85 25.11
C VAL A 111 -15.98 10.90 26.25
N ALA A 112 -16.09 9.83 27.06
CA ALA A 112 -16.99 9.77 28.20
C ALA A 112 -16.47 10.49 29.45
N ALA A 113 -15.15 10.66 29.58
CA ALA A 113 -14.53 11.31 30.73
C ALA A 113 -14.39 12.83 30.56
N ASP A 114 -14.28 13.31 29.31
CA ASP A 114 -14.23 14.75 28.99
C ASP A 114 -15.64 15.34 28.79
N GLU A 115 -15.79 16.64 29.02
CA GLU A 115 -16.98 17.41 28.61
C GLU A 115 -16.99 17.65 27.09
N VAL A 116 -16.95 16.56 26.32
CA VAL A 116 -17.02 16.60 24.87
C VAL A 116 -18.42 17.06 24.45
N SER A 117 -18.50 18.03 23.55
CA SER A 117 -19.78 18.50 23.04
C SER A 117 -20.59 17.38 22.38
N ASP A 118 -21.91 17.40 22.56
CA ASP A 118 -22.83 16.38 22.02
C ASP A 118 -22.67 16.12 20.52
N ASP A 119 -22.34 17.17 19.75
CA ASP A 119 -22.09 17.06 18.30
C ASP A 119 -20.85 16.20 18.00
N LYS A 120 -19.78 16.33 18.78
CA LYS A 120 -18.56 15.53 18.64
C LYS A 120 -18.80 14.09 19.08
N CYS A 121 -19.53 13.89 20.17
CA CYS A 121 -19.96 12.55 20.62
C CYS A 121 -20.78 11.85 19.53
N ARG A 122 -21.77 12.53 18.95
CA ARG A 122 -22.60 11.97 17.88
C ARG A 122 -21.79 11.54 16.66
N ARG A 123 -20.82 12.35 16.23
CA ARG A 123 -19.93 12.03 15.10
C ARG A 123 -19.04 10.82 15.42
N PHE A 124 -18.52 10.73 16.64
CA PHE A 124 -17.71 9.60 17.08
C PHE A 124 -18.50 8.28 17.03
N TYR A 125 -19.70 8.25 17.60
CA TYR A 125 -20.52 7.04 17.58
C TYR A 125 -21.00 6.66 16.17
N ALA A 126 -21.27 7.62 15.29
CA ALA A 126 -21.59 7.34 13.89
C ALA A 126 -20.42 6.67 13.15
N PHE A 127 -19.20 7.17 13.35
CA PHE A 127 -17.98 6.57 12.82
C PHE A 127 -17.77 5.14 13.34
N GLU A 128 -17.92 4.94 14.64
CA GLU A 128 -17.80 3.64 15.29
C GLU A 128 -18.75 2.59 14.68
N GLN A 129 -20.02 2.93 14.48
CA GLN A 129 -21.00 2.01 13.89
C GLN A 129 -20.61 1.61 12.45
N SER A 130 -20.10 2.56 11.66
CA SER A 130 -19.60 2.27 10.32
C SER A 130 -18.40 1.31 10.35
N LEU A 131 -17.42 1.59 11.21
CA LEU A 131 -16.20 0.80 11.33
C LEU A 131 -16.49 -0.63 11.79
N LEU A 132 -17.38 -0.81 12.77
CA LEU A 132 -17.81 -2.14 13.22
C LEU A 132 -18.53 -2.92 12.11
N GLY A 133 -19.35 -2.23 11.30
CA GLY A 133 -19.99 -2.81 10.13
C GLY A 133 -18.99 -3.35 9.10
N ASP A 134 -17.91 -2.62 8.85
CA ASP A 134 -16.88 -3.03 7.88
C ASP A 134 -15.98 -4.15 8.41
N LEU A 135 -15.65 -4.14 9.71
CA LEU A 135 -14.96 -5.25 10.37
C LEU A 135 -15.79 -6.54 10.33
N ALA A 136 -17.12 -6.46 10.50
CA ALA A 136 -18.01 -7.62 10.43
C ALA A 136 -18.08 -8.21 9.00
N LYS A 137 -18.08 -7.36 7.96
CA LYS A 137 -18.03 -7.80 6.56
C LYS A 137 -16.73 -8.54 6.23
N LYS A 138 -15.60 -8.07 6.76
CA LYS A 138 -14.27 -8.72 6.58
C LYS A 138 -14.20 -10.13 7.18
N LYS A 139 -14.97 -10.41 8.25
CA LYS A 139 -15.05 -11.73 8.88
C LYS A 139 -15.88 -12.76 8.11
N ARG A 140 -16.61 -12.39 7.06
CA ARG A 140 -17.34 -13.37 6.23
C ARG A 140 -16.35 -14.09 5.32
N GLN A 141 -15.85 -15.23 5.81
CA GLN A 141 -15.16 -16.23 5.01
C GLN A 141 -15.96 -16.47 3.72
N LYS A 142 -15.31 -16.37 2.55
CA LYS A 142 -15.96 -16.72 1.28
C LYS A 142 -16.39 -18.18 1.38
N ASP A 143 -17.70 -18.42 1.27
CA ASP A 143 -18.27 -19.77 1.33
C ASP A 143 -17.57 -20.64 0.28
N ILE A 144 -17.17 -21.85 0.68
CA ILE A 144 -16.39 -22.78 -0.15
C ILE A 144 -17.10 -23.10 -1.47
N ARG A 145 -18.41 -22.88 -1.52
CA ARG A 145 -19.27 -22.96 -2.72
C ARG A 145 -18.81 -22.04 -3.86
N HIS A 146 -18.10 -20.95 -3.58
CA HIS A 146 -17.53 -20.09 -4.63
C HIS A 146 -16.30 -20.70 -5.32
N PHE A 147 -15.66 -21.70 -4.72
CA PHE A 147 -14.48 -22.37 -5.31
C PHE A 147 -14.85 -23.63 -6.11
N PHE A 148 -16.09 -24.12 -5.99
CA PHE A 148 -16.56 -25.35 -6.64
C PHE A 148 -17.57 -25.13 -7.78
N ILE A 149 -17.75 -23.91 -8.30
CA ILE A 149 -18.46 -23.72 -9.57
C ILE A 149 -17.53 -24.18 -10.70
N LYS A 150 -17.55 -25.49 -10.95
CA LYS A 150 -16.86 -26.19 -12.03
C LYS A 150 -17.78 -26.28 -13.25
N LYS A 151 -17.20 -25.91 -14.39
CA LYS A 151 -17.47 -26.31 -15.79
C LYS A 151 -18.90 -26.28 -16.30
#